data_AF-A0AAW9HXR7-F1
#
_entry.id   AF-A0AAW9HXR7-F1
#
_cell.length_a   1.000
_cell.length_b   1.000
_cell.length_c   1.000
_cell.angle_alpha   90.00
_cell.angle_beta   90.00
_cell.angle_gamma   90.00
#
_symmetry.space_group_name_H-M   'P 1'
#
loop_
_entity.id
_entity.type
_entity.pdbx_description
1 polymer ?
#
loop_
_entity_poly.entity_id
_entity_poly.type
_entity_poly.pdbx_seq_one_letter_code
_entity_poly.pdbx_strand_id
1 'polypeptide(L)'
;DNSIGAKKGDYVEVSMESVKVLKATMLAYLVPLMFLLVGTILTYYILDLIKFSGPIEVISGVVGLICTGISYLLLRKNDAKFKQSRQYIPEITKIIEEK
;
A
#
# COMPACT_ATOMS: atom_id res chain seq x y z
N ASP A 1 -0.04 -14.28 16.19
CA ASP A 1 0.13 -15.69 16.54
C ASP A 1 0.05 -15.83 18.05
N ASN A 2 -0.41 -16.97 18.57
CA ASN A 2 -0.54 -17.19 20.01
C ASN A 2 0.66 -17.95 20.55
N SER A 3 1.79 -17.27 20.65
CA SER A 3 3.07 -17.83 21.11
C SER A 3 3.08 -18.11 22.62
N ILE A 4 2.20 -17.44 23.38
CA ILE A 4 2.20 -17.45 24.85
C ILE A 4 1.04 -18.23 25.47
N GLY A 5 0.20 -18.88 24.66
CA GLY A 5 -0.87 -19.77 25.13
C GLY A 5 -2.09 -19.06 25.74
N ALA A 6 -2.37 -17.82 25.33
CA ALA A 6 -3.56 -17.08 25.75
C ALA A 6 -4.86 -17.83 25.41
N LYS A 7 -5.84 -17.77 26.30
CA LYS A 7 -7.14 -18.46 26.15
C LYS A 7 -8.22 -17.49 25.70
N LYS A 8 -9.31 -18.05 25.14
CA LYS A 8 -10.51 -17.27 24.85
C LYS A 8 -11.06 -16.69 26.17
N GLY A 9 -11.19 -15.37 26.23
CA GLY A 9 -11.61 -14.64 27.43
C GLY A 9 -10.48 -13.81 28.05
N ASP A 10 -9.22 -14.09 27.71
CA ASP A 10 -8.08 -13.31 28.20
C ASP A 10 -7.98 -11.97 27.46
N TYR A 11 -7.77 -10.89 28.20
CA TYR A 11 -7.31 -9.63 27.64
C TYR A 11 -5.83 -9.77 27.29
N VAL A 12 -5.45 -9.42 26.07
CA VAL A 12 -4.08 -9.58 25.61
C VAL A 12 -3.55 -8.34 24.92
N GLU A 13 -2.28 -8.05 25.16
CA GLU A 13 -1.51 -7.09 24.40
C GLU A 13 -1.00 -7.75 23.13
N VAL A 14 -1.25 -7.09 22.01
CA VAL A 14 -0.89 -7.60 20.68
C VAL A 14 0.09 -6.64 20.05
N SER A 15 1.28 -7.13 19.75
CA SER A 15 2.35 -6.35 19.15
C SER A 15 2.53 -6.70 17.67
N MET A 16 2.72 -5.66 16.87
CA MET A 16 3.30 -5.78 15.54
C MET A 16 4.67 -5.14 15.58
N GLU A 17 5.67 -5.78 14.97
CA GLU A 17 6.95 -5.11 14.73
C GLU A 17 6.72 -3.79 13.97
N SER A 18 6.98 -2.67 14.63
CA SER A 18 6.66 -1.32 14.13
C SER A 18 7.33 -1.02 12.79
N VAL A 19 8.49 -1.65 12.51
CA VAL A 19 9.22 -1.54 11.24
C VAL A 19 8.41 -2.10 10.07
N LYS A 20 7.63 -3.17 10.28
CA LYS A 20 6.79 -3.78 9.24
C LYS A 20 5.61 -2.89 8.88
N VAL A 21 4.98 -2.28 9.89
CA VAL A 21 3.90 -1.30 9.70
C VAL A 21 4.39 -0.10 8.90
N LEU A 22 5.56 0.46 9.26
CA LEU A 22 6.15 1.60 8.57
C LEU A 22 6.47 1.30 7.09
N LYS A 23 6.99 0.10 6.80
CA LYS A 23 7.23 -0.32 5.41
C LYS A 23 5.93 -0.43 4.61
N ALA A 24 4.88 -0.98 5.22
CA ALA A 24 3.59 -1.15 4.56
C ALA A 24 2.93 0.20 4.23
N THR A 25 2.94 1.13 5.19
CA THR A 25 2.42 2.48 4.95
C THR A 25 3.25 3.19 3.88
N MET A 26 4.58 3.10 3.94
CA MET A 26 5.45 3.67 2.92
C MET A 26 5.10 3.19 1.51
N LEU A 27 4.89 1.88 1.31
CA LEU A 27 4.48 1.35 0.01
C LEU A 27 3.09 1.84 -0.41
N ALA A 28 2.13 1.93 0.52
CA ALA A 28 0.77 2.40 0.26
C ALA A 28 0.71 3.86 -0.20
N TYR A 29 1.68 4.70 0.18
CA TYR A 29 1.74 6.10 -0.24
C TYR A 29 2.70 6.33 -1.42
N LEU A 30 3.90 5.76 -1.38
CA LEU A 30 4.93 6.04 -2.38
C LEU A 30 4.62 5.37 -3.72
N VAL A 31 4.11 4.14 -3.74
CA VAL A 31 3.88 3.42 -5.00
C VAL A 31 2.79 4.12 -5.85
N PRO A 32 1.62 4.51 -5.31
CA PRO A 32 0.65 5.27 -6.07
C PRO A 32 1.19 6.62 -6.55
N LEU A 33 1.92 7.35 -5.70
CA LEU A 33 2.52 8.64 -6.05
C LEU A 33 3.54 8.51 -7.19
N MET A 34 4.40 7.49 -7.15
CA MET A 34 5.36 7.22 -8.22
C MET A 34 4.67 6.91 -9.54
N PHE A 35 3.59 6.12 -9.52
CA PHE A 35 2.81 5.81 -10.73
C PHE A 35 2.13 7.05 -11.30
N LEU A 36 1.65 7.96 -10.45
CA LEU A 36 1.11 9.24 -10.90
C LEU A 36 2.17 10.04 -11.65
N LEU A 37 3.32 10.30 -11.01
CA LEU A 37 4.39 11.13 -11.58
C LEU A 37 4.97 10.51 -12.85
N VAL A 38 5.27 9.21 -12.83
CA VAL A 38 5.81 8.50 -13.99
C VAL A 38 4.79 8.48 -15.12
N GLY A 39 3.52 8.17 -14.83
CA GLY A 39 2.46 8.13 -15.84
C GLY A 39 2.20 9.49 -16.49
N THR A 40 2.16 10.58 -15.71
CA THR A 40 1.98 11.93 -16.26
C THR A 40 3.18 12.36 -17.09
N ILE A 41 4.41 12.20 -16.58
CA ILE A 41 5.64 12.65 -17.25
C ILE A 41 5.86 11.88 -18.55
N LEU A 42 5.75 10.54 -18.54
CA LEU A 42 5.91 9.74 -19.74
C LEU A 42 4.87 10.08 -20.80
N THR A 43 3.60 10.23 -20.40
CA THR A 43 2.53 10.57 -21.35
C THR A 43 2.77 11.93 -21.99
N TYR A 44 3.19 12.92 -21.20
CA TYR A 44 3.50 14.26 -21.71
C TYR A 44 4.60 14.19 -22.79
N TYR A 45 5.73 13.55 -22.49
CA TYR A 45 6.84 13.44 -23.44
C TYR A 45 6.48 12.64 -24.68
N ILE A 46 5.69 11.57 -24.55
CA ILE A 46 5.24 10.77 -25.70
C ILE A 46 4.32 11.61 -26.60
N LEU A 47 3.37 12.34 -26.02
CA LEU A 47 2.45 13.20 -26.77
C LEU A 47 3.16 14.38 -27.46
N ASP A 48 4.16 14.96 -26.80
CA ASP A 48 5.01 16.01 -27.37
C ASP A 48 5.87 15.47 -28.53
N LEU A 49 6.46 14.27 -28.37
CA LEU A 49 7.28 13.63 -29.41
C LEU A 49 6.49 13.38 -30.70
N ILE A 50 5.23 12.97 -30.59
CA ILE A 50 4.35 12.75 -31.75
C ILE A 50 3.69 14.04 -32.27
N LYS A 51 4.07 15.21 -31.72
CA LYS A 51 3.51 16.53 -32.05
C LYS A 51 1.98 16.56 -31.96
N PHE A 52 1.42 15.94 -30.92
CA PHE A 52 -0.01 15.93 -30.71
C PHE A 52 -0.52 17.36 -30.46
N SER A 53 -1.50 17.81 -31.25
CA SER A 53 -1.98 19.20 -31.22
C SER A 53 -3.13 19.45 -30.25
N GLY A 54 -3.53 18.46 -29.45
CA GLY A 54 -4.64 18.56 -28.50
C GLY A 54 -4.21 18.94 -27.07
N PRO A 55 -5.09 18.78 -26.07
CA PRO A 55 -4.83 19.18 -24.68
C PRO A 55 -3.91 18.17 -23.97
N ILE A 56 -2.61 18.22 -24.27
CA ILE A 56 -1.58 17.30 -23.75
C ILE A 56 -1.59 17.23 -22.22
N GLU A 57 -1.70 18.38 -21.54
CA GLU A 57 -1.68 18.47 -20.08
C GLU A 57 -2.83 17.69 -19.43
N VAL A 58 -4.05 17.85 -19.99
CA VAL A 58 -5.25 17.19 -19.50
C VAL A 58 -5.16 15.69 -19.71
N ILE A 59 -4.74 15.25 -20.90
CA ILE A 59 -4.60 13.82 -21.22
C ILE A 59 -3.54 13.19 -20.32
N SER A 60 -2.39 13.84 -20.14
CA SER A 60 -1.31 13.35 -19.30
C SER A 60 -1.75 13.22 -17.84
N GLY A 61 -2.48 14.22 -17.32
CA GLY A 61 -3.07 14.17 -15.98
C GLY A 61 -4.05 13.01 -15.80
N VAL A 62 -4.96 12.82 -16.76
CA VAL A 62 -5.95 11.71 -16.73
C VAL A 62 -5.25 10.35 -16.79
N VAL A 63 -4.26 10.19 -17.66
CA VAL A 63 -3.48 8.94 -17.75
C VAL A 63 -2.73 8.67 -16.45
N GLY A 64 -2.11 9.68 -15.83
CA GLY A 64 -1.48 9.55 -14.52
C GLY A 64 -2.45 9.10 -13.43
N LEU A 65 -3.67 9.64 -13.40
CA LEU A 65 -4.72 9.23 -12.46
C LEU A 65 -5.15 7.77 -12.70
N ILE A 66 -5.30 7.36 -13.96
CA ILE A 66 -5.59 5.97 -14.32
C ILE A 66 -4.45 5.04 -13.86
N CYS A 67 -3.19 5.40 -14.11
CA CYS A 67 -2.02 4.66 -13.63
C CYS A 67 -2.01 4.53 -12.11
N THR A 68 -2.40 5.59 -11.39
CA THR A 68 -2.54 5.58 -9.94
C THR A 68 -3.62 4.61 -9.49
N GLY A 69 -4.78 4.62 -10.17
CA GLY A 69 -5.86 3.67 -9.93
C GLY A 69 -5.42 2.22 -10.15
N ILE A 70 -4.66 1.96 -11.21
CA ILE A 70 -4.09 0.63 -11.49
C ILE A 70 -3.11 0.22 -10.38
N SER A 71 -2.22 1.13 -9.96
CA SER A 71 -1.29 0.89 -8.85
C SER A 71 -2.03 0.51 -7.57
N TYR A 72 -3.10 1.23 -7.23
CA TYR A 72 -3.95 0.89 -6.08
C TYR A 72 -4.60 -0.50 -6.23
N LEU A 73 -5.10 -0.85 -7.41
CA LEU A 73 -5.67 -2.18 -7.66
C LEU A 73 -4.61 -3.29 -7.55
N LEU A 74 -3.39 -3.05 -8.04
CA LEU A 74 -2.27 -3.98 -7.89
C LEU A 74 -1.88 -4.15 -6.43
N LEU A 75 -1.78 -3.05 -5.68
CA LEU A 75 -1.57 -3.09 -4.24
C LEU A 75 -2.67 -3.89 -3.56
N ARG A 76 -3.94 -3.64 -3.86
CA ARG A 76 -5.08 -4.33 -3.24
C ARG A 76 -5.11 -5.83 -3.56
N LYS A 77 -4.77 -6.22 -4.79
CA LYS A 77 -4.66 -7.65 -5.17
C LYS A 77 -3.49 -8.33 -4.45
N ASN A 78 -2.38 -7.62 -4.27
CA ASN A 78 -1.24 -8.12 -3.51
C ASN A 78 -1.47 -8.04 -1.99
N ASP A 79 -2.31 -7.14 -1.50
CA ASP A 79 -2.65 -7.00 -0.08
C ASP A 79 -3.33 -8.27 0.43
N ALA A 80 -4.18 -8.91 -0.39
CA ALA A 80 -4.73 -10.23 -0.10
C ALA A 80 -3.64 -11.31 0.10
N LYS A 81 -2.51 -11.21 -0.62
CA LYS A 81 -1.32 -12.06 -0.40
C LYS A 81 -0.47 -11.60 0.79
N PHE A 82 -0.36 -10.29 1.04
CA PHE A 82 0.40 -9.74 2.16
C PHE A 82 -0.26 -10.05 3.51
N LYS A 83 -1.60 -10.02 3.59
CA LYS A 83 -2.38 -10.50 4.74
C LYS A 83 -2.13 -11.97 5.07
N GLN A 84 -1.76 -12.79 4.09
CA GLN A 84 -1.34 -14.18 4.29
C GLN A 84 0.14 -14.33 4.64
N SER A 85 0.98 -13.32 4.40
CA SER A 85 2.35 -13.35 4.87
C SER A 85 2.36 -13.14 6.39
N ARG A 86 2.94 -14.12 7.12
CA ARG A 86 3.02 -14.15 8.59
C ARG A 86 3.57 -12.87 9.24
N GLN A 87 4.18 -11.98 8.47
CA GLN A 87 4.69 -10.68 8.91
C GLN A 87 3.59 -9.68 9.32
N TYR A 88 2.33 -9.90 8.91
CA TYR A 88 1.19 -9.03 9.26
C TYR A 88 0.22 -9.66 10.26
N ILE A 89 0.58 -10.78 10.87
CA ILE A 89 -0.21 -11.37 11.94
C ILE A 89 0.29 -10.74 13.25
N PRO A 90 -0.53 -9.96 13.98
CA PRO A 90 -0.16 -9.44 15.28
C PRO A 90 0.24 -10.59 16.22
N GLU A 91 1.38 -10.47 16.89
CA GLU A 91 1.85 -11.48 17.84
C GLU A 91 1.36 -11.13 19.25
N ILE A 92 0.80 -12.11 19.95
CA ILE A 92 0.34 -11.91 21.31
C ILE A 92 1.57 -11.85 22.22
N THR A 93 1.87 -10.69 22.78
CA THR A 93 3.08 -10.46 23.58
C THR A 93 2.81 -10.57 25.08
N LYS A 94 1.59 -10.30 25.54
CA LYS A 94 1.28 -10.31 26.98
C LYS A 94 -0.19 -10.59 27.26
N ILE A 95 -0.48 -11.27 28.38
CA ILE A 95 -1.84 -11.36 28.95
C ILE A 95 -1.97 -10.24 29.99
N ILE A 96 -3.06 -9.46 29.92
CA ILE A 96 -3.37 -8.39 30.85
C ILE A 96 -4.30 -8.96 31.93
N GLU A 97 -3.81 -8.99 33.17
CA GLU A 97 -4.66 -9.21 34.34
C GLU A 97 -5.24 -7.85 34.76
N GLU A 98 -6.57 -7.69 34.63
CA GLU A 98 -7.27 -6.59 35.26
C GLU A 98 -7.05 -6.67 36.78
N LYS A 99 -6.70 -5.54 37.38
CA LYS A 99 -6.34 -5.41 38.80
C LYS A 99 -7.49 -4.85 39.60
#